data_AF-A0A0H2R1P9-F1
#
_entry.id   AF-A0A0H2R1P9-F1
#
_cell.length_a   1.000
_cell.length_b   1.000
_cell.length_c   1.000
_cell.angle_alpha   90.00
_cell.angle_beta   90.00
_cell.angle_gamma   90.00
#
_symmetry.space_group_name_H-M   'P 1'
#
loop_
_entity.id
_entity.type
_entity.pdbx_description
1 polymer ?
#
loop_
_entity_poly.entity_id
_entity_poly.type
_entity_poly.pdbx_seq_one_letter_code
_entity_poly.pdbx_strand_id
1 'polypeptide(L)'
;MLSEFDGIEILDDCDVPKDRELRMQEAFDRSKRSYHSEQIFTEIGHFRSLNLPTASASGTDPRSHGEEPLANASESCDRASFPDSSNEHDPIALRLRNLEYRLNDLYLRGQFQEALDLGLAELAREEASSDGKDGREQQILDLIMRCAIRLKNHETAVRLADKNVQKYPNIPGLLATASEAYLFSGESRKALSPVLRAISIRGPLPPFLRLLCETLLSMKESAHTIGLRNEATTALAELAGFVKAVLQSRPTVSRLGVGKPSNPMNATVPDAVPESIVREKASICGLSEFEEQGLVDLLCRGSATTVEDIRSVRGL
;
A
#
# COMPACT_ATOMS: atom_id res chain seq x y z
N MET A 1 -23.42 13.33 -29.65
CA MET A 1 -23.11 11.88 -29.68
C MET A 1 -23.26 11.31 -28.28
N LEU A 2 -24.50 11.26 -27.77
CA LEU A 2 -24.86 10.73 -26.45
C LEU A 2 -26.25 10.07 -26.57
N SER A 3 -26.36 9.07 -27.43
CA SER A 3 -27.63 8.44 -27.79
C SER A 3 -27.56 6.90 -27.83
N GLU A 4 -26.67 6.28 -27.05
CA GLU A 4 -26.43 4.81 -27.08
C GLU A 4 -26.66 4.09 -25.74
N PHE A 5 -27.42 4.66 -24.81
CA PHE A 5 -27.81 3.98 -23.56
C PHE A 5 -29.34 3.81 -23.40
N ASP A 6 -30.08 3.80 -24.51
CA ASP A 6 -31.47 3.36 -24.57
C ASP A 6 -31.47 1.84 -24.81
N GLY A 7 -31.59 1.02 -23.74
CA GLY A 7 -31.75 -0.43 -23.94
C GLY A 7 -31.42 -1.36 -22.77
N ILE A 8 -31.11 -0.87 -21.57
CA ILE A 8 -31.10 -1.74 -20.38
C ILE A 8 -32.46 -1.60 -19.68
N GLU A 9 -33.49 -2.15 -20.30
CA GLU A 9 -34.75 -2.43 -19.62
C GLU A 9 -34.51 -3.61 -18.66
N ILE A 10 -34.29 -3.30 -17.38
CA ILE A 10 -34.46 -4.27 -16.30
C ILE A 10 -35.97 -4.39 -16.10
N LEU A 11 -36.62 -5.16 -16.98
CA LEU A 11 -37.98 -5.64 -16.77
C LEU A 11 -37.92 -6.69 -15.66
N ASP A 12 -38.16 -6.24 -14.43
CA ASP A 12 -38.61 -7.13 -13.36
C ASP A 12 -40.07 -7.50 -13.71
N ASP A 13 -40.27 -8.68 -14.27
CA ASP A 13 -41.59 -9.28 -14.45
C ASP A 13 -42.22 -9.50 -13.05
N CYS A 14 -43.01 -8.53 -12.59
CA CYS A 14 -43.59 -8.48 -11.24
C CYS A 14 -44.77 -9.44 -11.00
N ASP A 15 -45.15 -10.28 -11.95
CA ASP A 15 -46.48 -10.93 -11.89
C ASP A 15 -46.52 -12.34 -11.29
N VAL A 16 -45.43 -12.85 -10.73
CA VAL A 16 -45.50 -14.05 -9.89
C VAL A 16 -44.62 -13.86 -8.65
N PRO A 17 -45.17 -13.93 -7.43
CA PRO A 17 -44.36 -13.99 -6.22
C PRO A 17 -43.57 -15.29 -6.22
N LYS A 18 -42.41 -15.29 -6.89
CA LYS A 18 -41.43 -16.35 -6.77
C LYS A 18 -40.87 -16.30 -5.36
N ASP A 19 -40.94 -17.42 -4.67
CA ASP A 19 -40.34 -17.61 -3.36
C ASP A 19 -38.90 -17.08 -3.37
N ARG A 20 -38.52 -16.34 -2.33
CA ARG A 20 -37.21 -15.69 -2.23
C ARG A 20 -36.10 -16.74 -2.39
N GLU A 21 -36.32 -17.94 -1.89
CA GLU A 21 -35.40 -19.07 -2.01
C GLU A 21 -35.19 -19.49 -3.47
N LEU A 22 -36.25 -19.50 -4.27
CA LEU A 22 -36.19 -19.81 -5.70
C LEU A 22 -35.37 -18.75 -6.47
N ARG A 23 -35.52 -17.47 -6.13
CA ARG A 23 -34.74 -16.37 -6.75
C ARG A 23 -33.25 -16.47 -6.42
N MET A 24 -32.92 -16.81 -5.18
CA MET A 24 -31.53 -17.01 -4.76
C MET A 24 -30.91 -18.23 -5.47
N GLN A 25 -31.67 -19.32 -5.58
CA GLN A 25 -31.22 -20.52 -6.29
C GLN A 25 -31.00 -20.25 -7.79
N GLU A 26 -31.93 -19.56 -8.45
CA GLU A 26 -31.79 -19.16 -9.86
C GLU A 26 -30.56 -18.25 -10.08
N ALA A 27 -30.30 -17.29 -9.19
CA ALA A 27 -29.14 -16.42 -9.27
C ALA A 27 -27.82 -17.20 -9.08
N PHE A 28 -27.79 -18.14 -8.14
CA PHE A 28 -26.64 -19.01 -7.89
C PHE A 28 -26.35 -19.93 -9.09
N ASP A 29 -27.38 -20.53 -9.66
CA ASP A 29 -27.24 -21.39 -10.84
C ASP A 29 -26.81 -20.60 -12.08
N ARG A 30 -27.31 -19.36 -12.24
CA ARG A 30 -26.89 -18.45 -13.31
C ARG A 30 -25.41 -18.08 -13.16
N SER A 31 -24.96 -17.79 -11.94
CA SER A 31 -23.54 -17.53 -11.61
C SER A 31 -22.66 -18.74 -11.93
N LYS A 32 -23.07 -19.97 -11.55
CA LYS A 32 -22.33 -21.19 -11.89
C LYS A 32 -22.19 -21.42 -13.40
N ARG A 33 -23.21 -21.09 -14.19
CA ARG A 33 -23.15 -21.20 -15.64
C ARG A 33 -22.23 -20.17 -16.27
N SER A 34 -22.22 -18.93 -15.78
CA SER A 34 -21.32 -17.88 -16.29
C SER A 34 -19.85 -18.18 -16.00
N TYR A 35 -19.54 -18.85 -14.88
CA TYR A 35 -18.18 -19.29 -14.55
C TYR A 35 -17.54 -20.23 -15.59
N HIS A 36 -18.33 -21.02 -16.34
CA HIS A 36 -17.79 -21.88 -17.39
C HIS A 36 -17.50 -21.14 -18.70
N SER A 37 -18.12 -19.98 -18.92
CA SER A 37 -17.90 -19.14 -20.11
C SER A 37 -16.93 -17.98 -19.86
N GLU A 38 -16.67 -17.62 -18.59
CA GLU A 38 -15.66 -16.62 -18.25
C GLU A 38 -14.26 -17.16 -18.56
N GLN A 39 -13.69 -16.75 -19.69
CA GLN A 39 -12.26 -16.82 -19.89
C GLN A 39 -11.59 -15.82 -18.95
N ILE A 40 -10.95 -16.33 -17.91
CA ILE A 40 -10.05 -15.55 -17.08
C ILE A 40 -8.84 -15.16 -17.94
N PHE A 41 -8.85 -13.95 -18.51
CA PHE A 41 -7.67 -13.34 -19.11
C PHE A 41 -6.69 -12.98 -17.99
N THR A 42 -5.90 -13.96 -17.58
CA THR A 42 -4.65 -13.69 -16.88
C THR A 42 -3.59 -13.44 -17.93
N GLU A 43 -2.87 -12.32 -17.82
CA GLU A 43 -1.76 -12.03 -18.74
C GLU A 43 -0.75 -13.19 -18.76
N ILE A 44 -0.26 -13.50 -19.96
CA ILE A 44 0.73 -14.56 -20.21
C ILE A 44 1.99 -14.26 -19.39
N GLY A 45 2.15 -14.97 -18.27
CA GLY A 45 3.29 -14.80 -17.36
C GLY A 45 2.98 -14.97 -15.88
N HIS A 46 1.71 -14.90 -15.47
CA HIS A 46 1.36 -14.90 -14.05
C HIS A 46 1.31 -16.28 -13.36
N PHE A 47 1.20 -17.38 -14.12
CA PHE A 47 1.30 -18.74 -13.58
C PHE A 47 2.11 -19.65 -14.50
N ARG A 48 3.39 -19.85 -14.18
CA ARG A 48 4.13 -21.02 -14.67
C ARG A 48 3.68 -22.21 -13.83
N SER A 49 2.76 -23.01 -14.37
CA SER A 49 2.41 -24.31 -13.79
C SER A 49 3.66 -25.19 -13.79
N LEU A 50 4.32 -25.30 -12.64
CA LEU A 50 5.38 -26.28 -12.44
C LEU A 50 4.71 -27.65 -12.40
N ASN A 51 5.04 -28.50 -13.38
CA ASN A 51 4.65 -29.90 -13.40
C ASN A 51 5.20 -30.59 -12.15
N LEU A 52 4.37 -30.71 -11.11
CA LEU A 52 4.68 -31.48 -9.92
C LEU A 52 4.30 -32.94 -10.18
N PRO A 53 5.19 -33.90 -9.87
CA PRO A 53 4.85 -35.32 -9.93
C PRO A 53 3.80 -35.65 -8.86
N THR A 54 2.77 -36.38 -9.27
CA THR A 54 1.74 -36.95 -8.39
C THR A 54 2.37 -37.98 -7.46
N ALA A 55 2.64 -37.60 -6.21
CA ALA A 55 3.02 -38.52 -5.16
C ALA A 55 1.77 -39.09 -4.46
N SER A 56 1.68 -40.41 -4.47
CA SER A 56 0.68 -41.25 -3.83
C SER A 56 0.63 -41.05 -2.32
N ALA A 57 -0.57 -40.78 -1.79
CA ALA A 57 -0.85 -40.72 -0.37
C ALA A 57 -0.91 -42.13 0.24
N SER A 58 0.00 -42.44 1.16
CA SER A 58 -0.14 -43.52 2.14
C SER A 58 -0.19 -42.89 3.53
N GLY A 59 -1.29 -43.12 4.24
CA GLY A 59 -1.58 -42.49 5.52
C GLY A 59 -0.74 -42.98 6.69
N THR A 60 -0.96 -42.36 7.85
CA THR A 60 -1.23 -43.04 9.12
C THR A 60 -1.53 -41.98 10.17
N ASP A 61 -2.74 -42.05 10.70
CA ASP A 61 -3.23 -41.33 11.87
C ASP A 61 -2.72 -42.05 13.12
N PRO A 62 -2.30 -41.32 14.17
CA PRO A 62 -2.67 -41.80 15.49
C PRO A 62 -2.99 -40.69 16.51
N ARG A 63 -4.16 -40.86 17.16
CA ARG A 63 -4.40 -40.76 18.63
C ARG A 63 -4.16 -39.39 19.30
N SER A 64 -4.83 -38.98 20.37
CA SER A 64 -5.90 -39.52 21.21
C SER A 64 -6.19 -38.47 22.30
N HIS A 65 -7.46 -38.34 22.68
CA HIS A 65 -7.99 -38.04 24.01
C HIS A 65 -7.32 -36.98 24.91
N GLY A 66 -8.07 -35.89 25.12
CA GLY A 66 -8.05 -35.09 26.34
C GLY A 66 -9.45 -34.50 26.55
N GLU A 67 -10.27 -35.19 27.35
CA GLU A 67 -11.58 -34.70 27.80
C GLU A 67 -11.36 -33.65 28.90
N GLU A 68 -11.79 -32.41 28.65
CA GLU A 68 -11.92 -31.37 29.69
C GLU A 68 -13.40 -31.14 30.03
N PRO A 69 -13.74 -30.93 31.32
CA PRO A 69 -15.12 -30.80 31.78
C PRO A 69 -15.70 -29.41 31.48
N LEU A 70 -16.87 -29.42 30.83
CA LEU A 70 -17.71 -28.25 30.56
C LEU A 70 -18.31 -27.72 31.88
N ALA A 71 -17.84 -26.54 32.31
CA ALA A 71 -18.50 -25.76 33.33
C ALA A 71 -19.72 -25.04 32.72
N ASN A 72 -20.91 -25.40 33.21
CA ASN A 72 -22.19 -24.75 32.89
C ASN A 72 -22.17 -23.29 33.37
N ALA A 73 -21.97 -22.36 32.45
CA ALA A 73 -22.32 -20.95 32.64
C ALA A 73 -23.71 -20.72 32.03
N SER A 74 -24.70 -20.57 32.90
CA SER A 74 -26.04 -20.11 32.57
C SER A 74 -25.99 -18.63 32.20
N GLU A 75 -25.73 -18.32 30.93
CA GLU A 75 -25.89 -16.99 30.37
C GLU A 75 -27.37 -16.72 30.09
N SER A 76 -27.91 -15.71 30.78
CA SER A 76 -29.22 -15.16 30.51
C SER A 76 -29.26 -14.61 29.09
N CYS A 77 -30.09 -15.21 28.24
CA CYS A 77 -30.49 -14.65 26.96
C CYS A 77 -31.34 -13.39 27.18
N ASP A 78 -30.68 -12.30 27.55
CA ASP A 78 -31.25 -10.96 27.37
C ASP A 78 -31.33 -10.71 25.87
N ARG A 79 -32.57 -10.81 25.40
CA ARG A 79 -33.05 -10.61 24.04
C ARG A 79 -32.51 -9.28 23.52
N ALA A 80 -31.37 -9.33 22.82
CA ALA A 80 -30.82 -8.19 22.12
C ALA A 80 -31.90 -7.64 21.17
N SER A 81 -32.45 -6.48 21.54
CA SER A 81 -33.35 -5.72 20.70
C SER A 81 -32.66 -5.52 19.36
N PHE A 82 -33.21 -6.13 18.31
CA PHE A 82 -32.76 -5.92 16.95
C PHE A 82 -32.77 -4.40 16.70
N PRO A 83 -31.63 -3.78 16.33
CA PRO A 83 -31.62 -2.37 16.03
C PRO A 83 -32.62 -2.14 14.88
N ASP A 84 -33.52 -1.20 15.13
CA ASP A 84 -34.63 -0.85 14.26
C ASP A 84 -34.09 -0.63 12.83
N SER A 85 -34.58 -1.44 11.88
CA SER A 85 -34.10 -1.51 10.50
C SER A 85 -34.49 -0.30 9.64
N SER A 86 -34.95 0.78 10.28
CA SER A 86 -35.30 2.07 9.67
C SER A 86 -34.07 2.98 9.51
N ASN A 87 -32.89 2.40 9.31
CA ASN A 87 -31.67 3.12 8.97
C ASN A 87 -31.80 3.61 7.52
N GLU A 88 -32.55 4.70 7.35
CA GLU A 88 -32.62 5.48 6.11
C GLU A 88 -31.21 5.62 5.56
N HIS A 89 -30.97 5.05 4.38
CA HIS A 89 -29.68 5.11 3.72
C HIS A 89 -29.27 6.57 3.58
N ASP A 90 -28.28 7.01 4.35
CA ASP A 90 -27.74 8.36 4.26
C ASP A 90 -27.31 8.61 2.79
N PRO A 91 -28.03 9.47 2.06
CA PRO A 91 -27.78 9.69 0.64
C PRO A 91 -26.38 10.28 0.41
N ILE A 92 -25.80 10.91 1.44
CA ILE A 92 -24.44 11.43 1.40
C ILE A 92 -23.46 10.25 1.36
N ALA A 93 -23.57 9.29 2.29
CA ALA A 93 -22.69 8.13 2.35
C ALA A 93 -22.65 7.33 1.03
N LEU A 94 -23.81 7.15 0.38
CA LEU A 94 -23.90 6.47 -0.92
C LEU A 94 -23.17 7.26 -2.02
N ARG A 95 -23.38 8.59 -2.07
CA ARG A 95 -22.70 9.47 -3.02
C ARG A 95 -21.18 9.43 -2.83
N LEU A 96 -20.69 9.38 -1.58
CA LEU A 96 -19.27 9.32 -1.29
C LEU A 96 -18.64 8.01 -1.76
N ARG A 97 -19.27 6.87 -1.48
CA ARG A 97 -18.80 5.57 -1.96
C ARG A 97 -18.77 5.50 -3.48
N ASN A 98 -19.78 6.07 -4.14
CA ASN A 98 -19.84 6.14 -5.59
C ASN A 98 -18.70 6.97 -6.18
N LEU A 99 -18.26 8.04 -5.49
CA LEU A 99 -17.13 8.84 -5.92
C LEU A 99 -15.81 8.07 -5.84
N GLU A 100 -15.50 7.44 -4.71
CA GLU A 100 -14.28 6.65 -4.55
C GLU A 100 -14.19 5.52 -5.58
N TYR A 101 -15.31 4.83 -5.80
CA TYR A 101 -15.42 3.82 -6.86
C TYR A 101 -15.15 4.42 -8.24
N ARG A 102 -15.78 5.56 -8.55
CA ARG A 102 -15.62 6.22 -9.85
C ARG A 102 -14.19 6.70 -10.10
N LEU A 103 -13.56 7.28 -9.09
CA LEU A 103 -12.16 7.72 -9.15
C LEU A 103 -11.23 6.53 -9.43
N ASN A 104 -11.39 5.42 -8.71
CA ASN A 104 -10.62 4.21 -8.95
C ASN A 104 -10.90 3.60 -10.34
N ASP A 105 -12.16 3.55 -10.78
CA ASP A 105 -12.55 3.07 -12.11
C ASP A 105 -11.88 3.90 -13.22
N LEU A 106 -11.92 5.23 -13.13
CA LEU A 106 -11.25 6.13 -14.08
C LEU A 106 -9.73 5.90 -14.09
N TYR A 107 -9.11 5.75 -12.92
CA TYR A 107 -7.67 5.48 -12.81
C TYR A 107 -7.29 4.13 -13.45
N LEU A 108 -8.06 3.07 -13.18
CA LEU A 108 -7.83 1.73 -13.73
C LEU A 108 -8.03 1.68 -15.25
N ARG A 109 -8.95 2.49 -15.80
CA ARG A 109 -9.16 2.64 -17.25
C ARG A 109 -8.11 3.52 -17.93
N GLY A 110 -7.18 4.10 -17.18
CA GLY A 110 -6.17 5.03 -17.71
C GLY A 110 -6.73 6.41 -18.08
N GLN A 111 -7.96 6.74 -17.67
CA GLN A 111 -8.57 8.06 -17.84
C GLN A 111 -8.04 9.04 -16.78
N PHE A 112 -6.71 9.21 -16.74
CA PHE A 112 -6.03 9.94 -15.66
C PHE A 112 -6.43 11.41 -15.57
N GLN A 113 -6.70 12.06 -16.71
CA GLN A 113 -7.11 13.47 -16.75
C GLN A 113 -8.48 13.65 -16.09
N GLU A 114 -9.47 12.84 -16.46
CA GLU A 114 -10.80 12.86 -15.85
C GLU A 114 -10.75 12.54 -14.35
N ALA A 115 -9.93 11.55 -13.96
CA ALA A 115 -9.73 11.21 -12.55
C ALA A 115 -9.08 12.37 -11.76
N LEU A 116 -8.10 13.05 -12.36
CA LEU A 116 -7.45 14.21 -11.76
C LEU A 116 -8.43 15.37 -11.58
N ASP A 117 -9.17 15.72 -12.63
CA ASP A 117 -10.12 16.84 -12.61
C ASP A 117 -11.25 16.60 -11.58
N LEU A 118 -11.82 15.38 -11.57
CA LEU A 118 -12.83 14.98 -10.60
C LEU A 118 -12.29 15.02 -9.16
N GLY A 119 -11.09 14.47 -8.94
CA GLY A 119 -10.50 14.40 -7.62
C GLY A 119 -10.06 15.77 -7.08
N LEU A 120 -9.57 16.68 -7.93
CA LEU A 120 -9.29 18.07 -7.54
C LEU A 120 -10.59 18.81 -7.17
N ALA A 121 -11.66 18.61 -7.93
CA ALA A 121 -12.96 19.21 -7.64
C ALA A 121 -13.59 18.67 -6.35
N GLU A 122 -13.37 17.40 -6.00
CA GLU A 122 -13.77 16.87 -4.69
C GLU A 122 -12.86 17.40 -3.58
N LEU A 123 -11.54 17.42 -3.78
CA LEU A 123 -10.60 17.90 -2.78
C LEU A 123 -10.93 19.34 -2.35
N ALA A 124 -11.24 20.21 -3.30
CA ALA A 124 -11.65 21.59 -3.02
C ALA A 124 -12.99 21.66 -2.24
N ARG A 125 -13.92 20.73 -2.48
CA ARG A 125 -15.16 20.63 -1.71
C ARG A 125 -14.94 20.13 -0.28
N GLU A 126 -14.02 19.18 -0.11
CA GLU A 126 -13.62 18.68 1.20
C GLU A 126 -12.94 19.74 2.05
N GLU A 127 -12.06 20.53 1.46
CA GLU A 127 -11.41 21.65 2.15
C GLU A 127 -12.41 22.72 2.61
N ALA A 128 -13.50 22.90 1.87
CA ALA A 128 -14.57 23.82 2.24
C ALA A 128 -15.50 23.26 3.32
N SER A 129 -15.49 21.94 3.54
CA SER A 129 -16.29 21.30 4.58
C SER A 129 -15.50 21.21 5.89
N SER A 130 -16.07 21.75 6.97
CA SER A 130 -15.51 21.61 8.32
C SER A 130 -15.57 20.17 8.85
N ASP A 131 -16.37 19.31 8.22
CA ASP A 131 -16.66 17.94 8.66
C ASP A 131 -15.75 16.90 7.98
N GLY A 132 -14.66 17.37 7.35
CA GLY A 132 -13.73 16.55 6.57
C GLY A 132 -13.28 15.31 7.33
N LYS A 133 -13.79 14.14 6.91
CA LYS A 133 -13.28 12.84 7.36
C LYS A 133 -11.91 12.63 6.74
N ASP A 134 -10.86 12.80 7.55
CA ASP A 134 -9.45 12.74 7.15
C ASP A 134 -9.11 11.57 6.22
N GLY A 135 -9.69 10.38 6.46
CA GLY A 135 -9.40 9.18 5.67
C GLY A 135 -9.80 9.27 4.20
N ARG A 136 -10.88 9.96 3.85
CA ARG A 136 -11.32 10.10 2.45
C ARG A 136 -10.43 11.07 1.70
N GLU A 137 -10.16 12.21 2.30
CA GLU A 137 -9.26 13.21 1.72
C GLU A 137 -7.89 12.60 1.42
N GLN A 138 -7.36 11.78 2.33
CA GLN A 138 -6.13 11.02 2.13
C GLN A 138 -6.16 10.14 0.87
N GLN A 139 -7.24 9.38 0.67
CA GLN A 139 -7.38 8.50 -0.50
C GLN A 139 -7.47 9.29 -1.81
N ILE A 140 -8.27 10.36 -1.82
CA ILE A 140 -8.40 11.26 -2.97
C ILE A 140 -7.03 11.84 -3.30
N LEU A 141 -6.32 12.37 -2.29
CA LEU A 141 -5.02 12.98 -2.42
C LEU A 141 -3.97 12.01 -2.98
N ASP A 142 -3.93 10.76 -2.48
CA ASP A 142 -3.04 9.71 -3.02
C ASP A 142 -3.29 9.47 -4.50
N LEU A 143 -4.56 9.28 -4.87
CA LEU A 143 -4.94 8.92 -6.24
C LEU A 143 -4.65 10.07 -7.23
N ILE A 144 -5.01 11.31 -6.89
CA ILE A 144 -4.77 12.44 -7.77
C ILE A 144 -3.29 12.77 -7.92
N MET A 145 -2.45 12.54 -6.90
CA MET A 145 -0.99 12.62 -7.04
C MET A 145 -0.49 11.61 -8.07
N ARG A 146 -0.94 10.36 -8.00
CA ARG A 146 -0.60 9.32 -8.99
C ARG A 146 -1.07 9.70 -10.39
N CYS A 147 -2.29 10.25 -10.54
CA CYS A 147 -2.78 10.76 -11.82
C CYS A 147 -1.89 11.88 -12.37
N ALA A 148 -1.52 12.86 -11.53
CA ALA A 148 -0.65 13.97 -11.93
C ALA A 148 0.72 13.48 -12.44
N ILE A 149 1.31 12.48 -11.77
CA ILE A 149 2.55 11.82 -12.22
C ILE A 149 2.35 11.14 -13.59
N ARG A 150 1.25 10.39 -13.77
CA ARG A 150 0.94 9.69 -15.03
C ARG A 150 0.72 10.65 -16.21
N LEU A 151 0.13 11.81 -15.95
CA LEU A 151 -0.10 12.88 -16.93
C LEU A 151 1.13 13.75 -17.17
N LYS A 152 2.22 13.51 -16.46
CA LYS A 152 3.43 14.33 -16.45
C LYS A 152 3.20 15.80 -16.04
N ASN A 153 2.22 16.05 -15.19
CA ASN A 153 1.93 17.37 -14.66
C ASN A 153 2.77 17.64 -13.41
N HIS A 154 4.02 18.08 -13.61
CA HIS A 154 5.00 18.33 -12.55
C HIS A 154 4.49 19.32 -11.49
N GLU A 155 3.94 20.46 -11.92
CA GLU A 155 3.47 21.52 -11.04
C GLU A 155 2.37 21.01 -10.08
N THR A 156 1.39 20.29 -10.63
CA THR A 156 0.28 19.76 -9.82
C THR A 156 0.79 18.67 -8.87
N ALA A 157 1.70 17.80 -9.31
CA ALA A 157 2.28 16.76 -8.48
C ALA A 157 3.02 17.33 -7.26
N VAL A 158 3.88 18.35 -7.46
CA VAL A 158 4.61 19.02 -6.36
C VAL A 158 3.65 19.71 -5.40
N ARG A 159 2.67 20.47 -5.92
CA ARG A 159 1.70 21.19 -5.08
C ARG A 159 0.92 20.23 -4.17
N LEU A 160 0.49 19.09 -4.72
CA LEU A 160 -0.22 18.07 -3.95
C LEU A 160 0.70 17.37 -2.94
N ALA A 161 1.96 17.12 -3.29
CA ALA A 161 2.96 16.55 -2.40
C ALA A 161 3.27 17.46 -1.21
N ASP A 162 3.47 18.77 -1.45
CA ASP A 162 3.69 19.77 -0.40
C ASP A 162 2.52 19.81 0.58
N LYS A 163 1.28 19.85 0.06
CA LYS A 163 0.06 19.78 0.88
C LYS A 163 0.01 18.48 1.70
N ASN A 164 0.32 17.36 1.08
CA ASN A 164 0.28 16.04 1.72
C ASN A 164 1.28 15.92 2.87
N VAL A 165 2.53 16.33 2.66
CA VAL A 165 3.59 16.26 3.70
C VAL A 165 3.24 17.14 4.90
N GLN A 166 2.63 18.31 4.66
CA GLN A 166 2.19 19.20 5.72
C GLN A 166 1.02 18.62 6.53
N LYS A 167 0.01 18.08 5.85
CA LYS A 167 -1.25 17.66 6.49
C LYS A 167 -1.20 16.24 7.06
N TYR A 168 -0.51 15.31 6.41
CA TYR A 168 -0.50 13.89 6.76
C TYR A 168 0.92 13.35 7.00
N PRO A 169 1.68 13.93 7.95
CA PRO A 169 3.08 13.56 8.19
C PRO A 169 3.28 12.14 8.73
N ASN A 170 2.20 11.45 9.13
CA ASN A 170 2.25 10.15 9.80
C ASN A 170 1.72 8.99 8.95
N ILE A 171 1.43 9.22 7.66
CA ILE A 171 0.84 8.21 6.78
C ILE A 171 1.89 7.73 5.78
N PRO A 172 2.55 6.58 6.02
CA PRO A 172 3.73 6.19 5.26
C PRO A 172 3.45 5.96 3.77
N GLY A 173 2.26 5.45 3.42
CA GLY A 173 1.86 5.28 2.02
C GLY A 173 1.79 6.60 1.27
N LEU A 174 1.15 7.61 1.89
CA LEU A 174 1.06 8.96 1.34
C LEU A 174 2.41 9.65 1.24
N LEU A 175 3.27 9.52 2.26
CA LEU A 175 4.63 10.07 2.23
C LEU A 175 5.48 9.46 1.11
N ALA A 176 5.30 8.16 0.83
CA ALA A 176 5.94 7.52 -0.31
C ALA A 176 5.45 8.11 -1.64
N THR A 177 4.14 8.26 -1.83
CA THR A 177 3.58 8.90 -3.03
C THR A 177 4.05 10.35 -3.20
N ALA A 178 4.16 11.12 -2.10
CA ALA A 178 4.74 12.47 -2.14
C ALA A 178 6.22 12.44 -2.58
N SER A 179 7.00 11.47 -2.08
CA SER A 179 8.40 11.31 -2.49
C SER A 179 8.52 10.97 -3.98
N GLU A 180 7.66 10.09 -4.50
CA GLU A 180 7.56 9.80 -5.94
C GLU A 180 7.22 11.06 -6.76
N ALA A 181 6.28 11.88 -6.28
CA ALA A 181 5.91 13.14 -6.94
C ALA A 181 7.06 14.16 -6.99
N TYR A 182 7.84 14.27 -5.90
CA TYR A 182 9.04 15.11 -5.86
C TYR A 182 10.13 14.59 -6.82
N LEU A 183 10.40 13.28 -6.83
CA LEU A 183 11.37 12.71 -7.77
C LEU A 183 10.96 12.90 -9.21
N PHE A 184 9.68 12.67 -9.51
CA PHE A 184 9.12 12.88 -10.83
C PHE A 184 9.30 14.33 -11.32
N SER A 185 9.32 15.29 -10.41
CA SER A 185 9.46 16.71 -10.72
C SER A 185 10.91 17.22 -10.66
N GLY A 186 11.89 16.33 -10.43
CA GLY A 186 13.30 16.69 -10.28
C GLY A 186 13.65 17.33 -8.94
N GLU A 187 12.71 17.40 -7.99
CA GLU A 187 12.92 17.94 -6.64
C GLU A 187 13.45 16.87 -5.67
N SER A 188 14.48 16.14 -6.09
CA SER A 188 15.00 14.96 -5.39
C SER A 188 15.43 15.26 -3.95
N ARG A 189 15.88 16.50 -3.66
CA ARG A 189 16.21 16.93 -2.30
C ARG A 189 15.00 16.89 -1.36
N LYS A 190 13.82 17.32 -1.83
CA LYS A 190 12.58 17.30 -1.04
C LYS A 190 12.03 15.88 -0.88
N ALA A 191 12.28 15.00 -1.84
CA ALA A 191 11.86 13.60 -1.77
C ALA A 191 12.48 12.80 -0.62
N LEU A 192 13.65 13.22 -0.11
CA LEU A 192 14.41 12.47 0.89
C LEU A 192 13.71 12.43 2.26
N SER A 193 13.23 13.57 2.75
CA SER A 193 12.61 13.66 4.07
C SER A 193 11.34 12.81 4.21
N PRO A 194 10.36 12.85 3.28
CA PRO A 194 9.15 12.04 3.38
C PRO A 194 9.42 10.53 3.28
N VAL A 195 10.34 10.07 2.41
CA VAL A 195 10.66 8.63 2.32
C VAL A 195 11.36 8.11 3.59
N LEU A 196 12.28 8.88 4.18
CA LEU A 196 12.91 8.51 5.45
C LEU A 196 11.88 8.48 6.59
N ARG A 197 10.92 9.41 6.60
CA ARG A 197 9.82 9.39 7.55
C ARG A 197 8.88 8.19 7.34
N ALA A 198 8.60 7.79 6.11
CA ALA A 198 7.84 6.58 5.82
C ALA A 198 8.56 5.32 6.36
N ILE A 199 9.89 5.27 6.20
CA ILE A 199 10.74 4.20 6.73
C ILE A 199 10.76 4.19 8.26
N SER A 200 10.82 5.34 8.92
CA SER A 200 10.82 5.39 10.39
C SER A 200 9.49 4.92 10.99
N ILE A 201 8.36 5.22 10.34
CA ILE A 201 7.03 4.83 10.80
C ILE A 201 6.75 3.33 10.56
N ARG A 202 6.99 2.85 9.33
CA ARG A 202 6.57 1.50 8.91
C ARG A 202 7.70 0.48 8.87
N GLY A 203 8.93 0.93 9.04
CA GLY A 203 10.13 0.16 8.89
C GLY A 203 10.67 0.13 7.45
N PRO A 204 11.89 -0.40 7.26
CA PRO A 204 12.57 -0.47 5.97
C PRO A 204 12.00 -1.57 5.04
N LEU A 205 10.80 -1.33 4.52
CA LEU A 205 10.16 -2.21 3.55
C LEU A 205 10.78 -2.02 2.15
N PRO A 206 10.81 -3.06 1.29
CA PRO A 206 11.43 -2.98 -0.04
C PRO A 206 10.96 -1.81 -0.91
N PRO A 207 9.66 -1.44 -0.95
CA PRO A 207 9.22 -0.28 -1.74
C PRO A 207 9.84 1.04 -1.28
N PHE A 208 9.93 1.27 0.03
CA PHE A 208 10.52 2.49 0.58
C PHE A 208 12.04 2.53 0.44
N LEU A 209 12.70 1.38 0.59
CA LEU A 209 14.15 1.27 0.36
C LEU A 209 14.52 1.53 -1.11
N ARG A 210 13.73 0.98 -2.04
CA ARG A 210 13.90 1.26 -3.47
C ARG A 210 13.75 2.75 -3.75
N LEU A 211 12.67 3.36 -3.24
CA LEU A 211 12.40 4.77 -3.41
C LEU A 211 13.50 5.65 -2.81
N LEU A 212 14.00 5.32 -1.62
CA LEU A 212 15.15 6.01 -1.01
C LEU A 212 16.41 5.90 -1.87
N CYS A 213 16.69 4.72 -2.42
CA CYS A 213 17.83 4.52 -3.31
C CYS A 213 17.71 5.37 -4.59
N GLU A 214 16.53 5.38 -5.22
CA GLU A 214 16.22 6.22 -6.37
C GLU A 214 16.39 7.71 -6.04
N THR A 215 15.94 8.14 -4.86
CA THR A 215 16.14 9.52 -4.39
C THR A 215 17.61 9.89 -4.27
N LEU A 216 18.44 9.06 -3.64
CA LEU A 216 19.87 9.33 -3.46
C LEU A 216 20.61 9.37 -4.81
N LEU A 217 20.27 8.46 -5.73
CA LEU A 217 20.84 8.45 -7.08
C LEU A 217 20.42 9.68 -7.90
N SER A 218 19.15 10.09 -7.82
CA SER A 218 18.67 11.30 -8.49
C SER A 218 19.33 12.57 -7.91
N MET A 219 19.52 12.63 -6.59
CA MET A 219 20.28 13.72 -5.96
C MET A 219 21.73 13.78 -6.47
N LYS A 220 22.37 12.63 -6.69
CA LYS A 220 23.73 12.55 -7.25
C LYS A 220 23.79 13.12 -8.67
N GLU A 221 22.82 12.77 -9.51
CA GLU A 221 22.71 13.28 -10.89
C GLU A 221 22.50 14.80 -10.91
N SER A 222 21.62 15.30 -10.06
CA SER A 222 21.40 16.75 -9.89
C SER A 222 22.64 17.47 -9.36
N ALA A 223 23.39 16.86 -8.42
CA ALA A 223 24.62 17.43 -7.90
C ALA A 223 25.72 17.54 -8.98
N HIS A 224 25.80 16.55 -9.87
CA HIS A 224 26.74 16.59 -11.01
C HIS A 224 26.42 17.74 -11.96
N THR A 225 25.13 18.01 -12.20
CA THR A 225 24.66 19.07 -13.10
C THR A 225 24.98 20.48 -12.57
N ILE A 226 24.98 20.66 -11.24
CA ILE A 226 25.22 21.95 -10.58
C ILE A 226 26.73 22.22 -10.38
N GLY A 227 27.61 21.25 -10.68
CA GLY A 227 29.05 21.38 -10.44
C GLY A 227 29.40 21.37 -8.95
N LEU A 228 28.57 20.73 -8.12
CA LEU A 228 28.88 20.48 -6.71
C LEU A 228 30.12 19.59 -6.58
N ARG A 229 30.78 19.66 -5.42
CA ARG A 229 32.05 18.96 -5.14
C ARG A 229 31.93 17.46 -5.46
N ASN A 230 32.94 16.91 -6.13
CA ASN A 230 33.07 15.47 -6.42
C ASN A 230 32.90 14.59 -5.17
N GLU A 231 33.22 15.13 -3.99
CA GLU A 231 33.03 14.52 -2.68
C GLU A 231 31.56 14.22 -2.39
N ALA A 232 30.65 15.17 -2.62
CA ALA A 232 29.21 14.99 -2.38
C ALA A 232 28.59 13.96 -3.33
N THR A 233 28.99 13.96 -4.61
CA THR A 233 28.52 12.95 -5.57
C THR A 233 29.01 11.55 -5.21
N THR A 234 30.21 11.44 -4.64
CA THR A 234 30.78 10.15 -4.18
C THR A 234 30.05 9.69 -2.92
N ALA A 235 29.82 10.59 -1.96
CA ALA A 235 29.10 10.29 -0.74
C ALA A 235 27.66 9.84 -1.00
N LEU A 236 26.92 10.49 -1.90
CA LEU A 236 25.57 10.06 -2.32
C LEU A 236 25.60 8.67 -2.97
N ALA A 237 26.60 8.37 -3.80
CA ALA A 237 26.74 7.06 -4.43
C ALA A 237 27.00 5.94 -3.42
N GLU A 238 27.84 6.21 -2.42
CA GLU A 238 28.12 5.26 -1.33
C GLU A 238 26.88 5.02 -0.46
N LEU A 239 26.18 6.08 -0.05
CA LEU A 239 24.92 5.97 0.70
C LEU A 239 23.88 5.14 -0.07
N ALA A 240 23.71 5.38 -1.37
CA ALA A 240 22.83 4.57 -2.22
C ALA A 240 23.30 3.10 -2.29
N GLY A 241 24.61 2.86 -2.34
CA GLY A 241 25.22 1.53 -2.26
C GLY A 241 24.86 0.80 -0.97
N PHE A 242 24.93 1.47 0.18
CA PHE A 242 24.54 0.90 1.47
C PHE A 242 23.04 0.56 1.52
N VAL A 243 22.17 1.48 1.07
CA VAL A 243 20.72 1.22 0.99
C VAL A 243 20.42 0.03 0.07
N LYS A 244 21.12 -0.09 -1.06
CA LYS A 244 20.98 -1.22 -2.00
C LYS A 244 21.42 -2.54 -1.37
N ALA A 245 22.48 -2.55 -0.57
CA ALA A 245 22.92 -3.73 0.18
C ALA A 245 21.86 -4.16 1.20
N VAL A 246 21.24 -3.21 1.92
CA VAL A 246 20.11 -3.49 2.84
C VAL A 246 18.89 -4.05 2.10
N LEU A 247 18.60 -3.54 0.91
CA LEU A 247 17.52 -4.06 0.08
C LEU A 247 17.78 -5.50 -0.40
N GLN A 248 19.03 -5.83 -0.74
CA GLN A 248 19.42 -7.14 -1.27
C GLN A 248 19.57 -8.22 -0.18
N SER A 249 19.92 -7.83 1.04
CA SER A 249 20.12 -8.78 2.15
C SER A 249 18.82 -9.30 2.77
N ARG A 250 17.69 -8.65 2.48
CA ARG A 250 16.40 -9.05 3.02
C ARG A 250 15.83 -10.21 2.21
N PRO A 251 15.59 -11.39 2.82
CA PRO A 251 14.93 -12.48 2.12
C PRO A 251 13.55 -11.99 1.66
N THR A 252 13.32 -12.04 0.35
CA THR A 252 11.99 -11.86 -0.22
C THR A 252 11.14 -12.98 0.37
N VAL A 253 10.33 -12.64 1.38
CA VAL A 253 9.40 -13.58 1.99
C VAL A 253 8.45 -14.03 0.88
N SER A 254 8.75 -15.17 0.27
CA SER A 254 7.92 -15.79 -0.76
C SER A 254 6.61 -16.19 -0.09
N ARG A 255 5.63 -15.29 -0.16
CA ARG A 255 4.33 -15.38 0.50
C ARG A 255 3.39 -16.48 -0.05
N LEU A 256 3.85 -17.35 -0.93
CA LEU A 256 3.00 -18.30 -1.65
C LEU A 256 3.33 -19.78 -1.44
N GLY A 257 4.23 -20.11 -0.51
CA GLY A 257 4.58 -21.52 -0.22
C GLY A 257 4.12 -21.96 1.17
N VAL A 258 3.18 -22.89 1.23
CA VAL A 258 2.83 -23.70 2.42
C VAL A 258 3.97 -24.68 2.73
N GLY A 259 5.17 -24.16 2.95
CA GLY A 259 6.37 -24.91 3.29
C GLY A 259 6.97 -24.32 4.55
N LYS A 260 7.20 -25.17 5.57
CA LYS A 260 7.94 -24.79 6.79
C LYS A 260 9.21 -24.03 6.38
N PRO A 261 9.44 -22.81 6.89
CA PRO A 261 10.67 -22.09 6.59
C PRO A 261 11.84 -22.91 7.10
N SER A 262 12.64 -23.44 6.17
CA SER A 262 13.93 -24.05 6.49
C SER A 262 14.81 -22.96 7.12
N ASN A 263 15.13 -23.16 8.39
CA ASN A 263 16.00 -22.38 9.26
C ASN A 263 16.60 -21.07 8.67
N PRO A 264 16.06 -19.88 9.01
CA PRO A 264 16.56 -18.58 8.54
C PRO A 264 17.91 -18.14 9.16
N MET A 265 18.63 -19.04 9.84
CA MET A 265 19.71 -18.66 10.75
C MET A 265 21.05 -18.27 10.08
N ASN A 266 21.21 -18.45 8.77
CA ASN A 266 22.49 -18.19 8.10
C ASN A 266 22.45 -17.14 6.99
N ALA A 267 21.40 -16.32 6.89
CA ALA A 267 21.45 -15.14 6.04
C ALA A 267 22.38 -14.12 6.71
N THR A 268 23.64 -14.10 6.28
CA THR A 268 24.65 -13.13 6.71
C THR A 268 24.10 -11.73 6.47
N VAL A 269 23.68 -11.06 7.54
CA VAL A 269 23.31 -9.64 7.49
C VAL A 269 24.57 -8.91 7.03
N PRO A 270 24.48 -8.01 6.02
CA PRO A 270 25.64 -7.22 5.61
C PRO A 270 26.20 -6.51 6.84
N ASP A 271 27.52 -6.52 6.98
CA ASP A 271 28.21 -5.91 8.12
C ASP A 271 27.65 -4.50 8.35
N ALA A 272 27.24 -4.23 9.59
CA ALA A 272 26.65 -2.95 9.96
C ALA A 272 27.62 -1.83 9.57
N VAL A 273 27.12 -0.82 8.83
CA VAL A 273 27.95 0.32 8.46
C VAL A 273 28.24 1.12 9.73
N PRO A 274 29.52 1.48 10.02
CA PRO A 274 29.84 2.33 11.15
C PRO A 274 29.10 3.67 11.11
N GLU A 275 28.51 4.06 12.23
CA GLU A 275 27.73 5.30 12.35
C GLU A 275 28.51 6.55 11.92
N SER A 276 29.79 6.63 12.30
CA SER A 276 30.67 7.74 11.94
C SER A 276 30.76 7.95 10.42
N ILE A 277 30.80 6.86 9.64
CA ILE A 277 30.86 6.91 8.18
C ILE A 277 29.54 7.44 7.62
N VAL A 278 28.40 6.96 8.12
CA VAL A 278 27.09 7.40 7.64
C VAL A 278 26.89 8.90 7.90
N ARG A 279 27.22 9.36 9.11
CA ARG A 279 27.13 10.77 9.50
C ARG A 279 28.05 11.68 8.70
N GLU A 280 29.31 11.28 8.52
CA GLU A 280 30.27 12.03 7.70
C GLU A 280 29.74 12.20 6.27
N LYS A 281 29.26 11.12 5.66
CA LYS A 281 28.73 11.15 4.28
C LYS A 281 27.46 11.98 4.18
N ALA A 282 26.56 11.87 5.15
CA ALA A 282 25.36 12.71 5.23
C ALA A 282 25.70 14.21 5.38
N SER A 283 26.69 14.54 6.21
CA SER A 283 27.17 15.90 6.42
C SER A 283 27.80 16.49 5.16
N ILE A 284 28.63 15.73 4.45
CA ILE A 284 29.21 16.12 3.14
C ILE A 284 28.11 16.44 2.12
N CYS A 285 26.98 15.72 2.18
CA CYS A 285 25.83 15.93 1.30
C CYS A 285 24.92 17.09 1.72
N GLY A 286 25.19 17.76 2.85
CA GLY A 286 24.32 18.82 3.38
C GLY A 286 22.94 18.31 3.77
N LEU A 287 22.86 17.07 4.27
CA LEU A 287 21.61 16.53 4.79
C LEU A 287 21.22 17.22 6.09
N SER A 288 19.91 17.31 6.34
CA SER A 288 19.42 17.83 7.63
C SER A 288 19.67 16.81 8.73
N GLU A 289 19.73 17.26 9.98
CA GLU A 289 19.93 16.39 11.15
C GLU A 289 18.90 15.24 11.22
N PHE A 290 17.64 15.53 10.87
CA PHE A 290 16.59 14.52 10.79
C PHE A 290 16.89 13.43 9.74
N GLU A 291 17.37 13.83 8.56
CA GLU A 291 17.68 12.91 7.48
C GLU A 291 18.95 12.09 7.76
N GLU A 292 19.96 12.74 8.33
CA GLU A 292 21.17 12.08 8.83
C GLU A 292 20.80 10.99 9.85
N GLN A 293 20.01 11.34 10.87
CA GLN A 293 19.58 10.38 11.88
C GLN A 293 18.74 9.26 11.27
N GLY A 294 17.85 9.56 10.33
CA GLY A 294 17.06 8.56 9.60
C GLY A 294 17.93 7.56 8.82
N LEU A 295 19.04 8.02 8.23
CA LEU A 295 20.01 7.16 7.55
C LEU A 295 20.85 6.34 8.54
N VAL A 296 21.29 6.93 9.65
CA VAL A 296 22.01 6.22 10.73
C VAL A 296 21.14 5.10 11.28
N ASP A 297 19.90 5.42 11.65
CA ASP A 297 18.92 4.45 12.12
C ASP A 297 18.69 3.33 11.11
N LEU A 298 18.68 3.64 9.81
CA LEU A 298 18.46 2.65 8.78
C LEU A 298 19.67 1.72 8.60
N LEU A 299 20.86 2.28 8.48
CA LEU A 299 22.06 1.59 8.01
C LEU A 299 22.89 0.96 9.14
N CYS A 300 22.75 1.44 10.38
CA CYS A 300 23.55 1.00 11.52
C CYS A 300 22.85 -0.04 12.41
N ARG A 301 21.58 -0.40 12.15
CA ARG A 301 20.75 -1.32 12.97
C ARG A 301 21.25 -2.77 13.06
N GLY A 302 22.42 -3.10 12.51
CA GLY A 302 22.93 -4.47 12.39
C GLY A 302 23.75 -4.99 13.57
N SER A 303 24.13 -4.20 14.59
CA SER A 303 25.10 -4.69 15.60
C SER A 303 24.59 -4.93 17.02
N ALA A 304 23.39 -4.47 17.42
CA ALA A 304 23.09 -4.36 18.85
C ALA A 304 21.81 -5.04 19.39
N THR A 305 20.91 -5.56 18.56
CA THR A 305 19.66 -6.16 19.09
C THR A 305 19.77 -7.68 19.22
N THR A 306 20.34 -8.12 20.34
CA THR A 306 19.94 -9.38 20.96
C THR A 306 18.42 -9.43 21.05
N VAL A 307 17.84 -10.52 20.58
CA VAL A 307 16.45 -10.70 20.09
C VAL A 307 15.35 -10.61 21.17
N GLU A 308 15.62 -10.09 22.37
CA GLU A 308 14.70 -10.25 23.51
C GLU A 308 13.52 -9.26 23.57
N ASP A 309 13.55 -8.10 22.90
CA ASP A 309 12.56 -7.03 23.17
C ASP A 309 11.47 -6.77 22.13
N ILE A 310 11.32 -7.58 21.06
CA ILE A 310 10.36 -7.25 19.97
C ILE A 310 8.93 -7.79 20.21
N ARG A 311 8.57 -8.26 21.41
CA ARG A 311 7.19 -8.75 21.68
C ARG A 311 6.56 -8.12 22.92
N SER A 312 6.33 -6.81 22.90
CA SER A 312 5.29 -6.21 23.75
C SER A 312 4.70 -4.93 23.14
N VAL A 313 4.03 -5.07 21.99
CA VAL A 313 3.12 -4.04 21.47
C VAL A 313 1.85 -4.71 20.95
N ARG A 314 1.04 -5.23 21.88
CA ARG A 314 -0.40 -5.44 21.70
C ARG A 314 -1.05 -4.94 22.98
N GLY A 315 -1.55 -3.70 22.94
CA GLY A 315 -2.22 -3.09 24.08
C GLY A 315 -2.37 -1.59 23.92
N LEU A 316 -2.95 -1.12 22.82
CA LEU A 316 -3.67 0.16 22.70
C LEU A 316 -4.80 -0.04 21.69
#